data_AF-A0A1Y3EVW5-F1
#
_entry.id   AF-A0A1Y3EVW5-F1
#
_cell.length_a   1.000
_cell.length_b   1.000
_cell.length_c   1.000
_cell.angle_alpha   90.00
_cell.angle_beta   90.00
_cell.angle_gamma   90.00
#
_symmetry.space_group_name_H-M   'P 1'
#
loop_
_entity.id
_entity.type
_entity.pdbx_description
1 polymer ?
#
loop_
_entity_poly.entity_id
_entity_poly.type
_entity_poly.pdbx_seq_one_letter_code
_entity_poly.pdbx_strand_id
1 'polypeptide(L)'
;MILSLVEEFGLELEVDLVKSACNKADELTRVPRRWLKPPAAGPALVCAATADLGVERMIADVHHAMGHPGIRRTLYFARRTDPTVSKRQVRQVISVCEPCKSLDPAPGKWKRGSLEVAEVWQRVGMDVTHVRGRPYLTLIDCGPSRFAVWRRLRVQCSANVTEQLEAVFYERGAPEELLTDNDTAFRGRIFTEFVARWGVRVRYRCAYAPSGNGIAERCHRSVKVIAARKNCSVEEAVYLYN
;
A
#
# COMPACT_ATOMS: atom_id res chain seq x y z
N MET A 1 -22.96 6.31 -12.66
CA MET A 1 -22.14 5.77 -13.77
C MET A 1 -22.81 4.60 -14.48
N ILE A 2 -23.41 3.63 -13.78
CA ILE A 2 -24.20 2.55 -14.43
C ILE A 2 -25.52 3.08 -15.00
N LEU A 3 -26.29 3.86 -14.23
CA LEU A 3 -27.60 4.39 -14.68
C LEU A 3 -27.54 5.25 -15.96
N SER A 4 -26.46 6.02 -16.12
CA SER A 4 -26.21 6.82 -17.34
C SER A 4 -26.01 5.97 -18.59
N LEU A 5 -25.48 4.76 -18.45
CA LEU A 5 -25.30 3.81 -19.55
C LEU A 5 -26.59 3.05 -19.85
N VAL A 6 -27.47 2.87 -18.86
CA VAL A 6 -28.77 2.23 -19.05
C VAL A 6 -29.69 3.12 -19.90
N GLU A 7 -29.68 4.44 -19.64
CA GLU A 7 -30.40 5.43 -20.46
C GLU A 7 -29.81 5.57 -21.87
N GLU A 8 -28.48 5.63 -22.01
CA GLU A 8 -27.82 5.84 -23.31
C GLU A 8 -28.06 4.67 -24.28
N PHE A 9 -28.14 3.44 -23.76
CA PHE A 9 -28.29 2.23 -24.58
C PHE A 9 -29.72 1.65 -24.57
N GLY A 10 -30.70 2.33 -23.97
CA GLY A 10 -32.10 1.90 -23.96
C GLY A 10 -32.31 0.52 -23.36
N LEU A 11 -31.56 0.19 -22.31
CA LEU A 11 -31.58 -1.14 -21.69
C LEU A 11 -32.64 -1.20 -20.59
N GLU A 12 -33.55 -2.18 -20.64
CA GLU A 12 -34.39 -2.51 -19.49
C GLU A 12 -33.60 -3.42 -18.55
N LEU A 13 -33.38 -2.95 -17.32
CA LEU A 13 -32.54 -3.62 -16.35
C LEU A 13 -33.38 -3.98 -15.12
N GLU A 14 -33.68 -5.28 -15.00
CA GLU A 14 -34.36 -5.84 -13.83
C GLU A 14 -33.30 -6.34 -12.83
N VAL A 15 -33.31 -5.80 -11.61
CA VAL A 15 -32.34 -6.15 -10.57
C VAL A 15 -33.06 -6.88 -9.45
N ASP A 16 -32.97 -8.22 -9.48
CA ASP A 16 -33.46 -9.06 -8.40
C ASP A 16 -32.38 -9.29 -7.34
N LEU A 17 -32.65 -8.81 -6.13
CA LEU A 17 -31.77 -9.04 -4.99
C LEU A 17 -32.02 -10.42 -4.39
N VAL A 18 -31.06 -11.32 -4.55
CA VAL A 18 -31.12 -12.68 -4.00
C VAL A 18 -30.26 -12.76 -2.73
N LYS A 19 -30.75 -13.45 -1.69
CA LYS A 19 -29.96 -13.73 -0.47
C LYS A 19 -28.67 -14.47 -0.86
N SER A 20 -27.51 -14.09 -0.32
CA SER A 20 -26.21 -14.70 -0.65
C SER A 20 -26.19 -16.23 -0.59
N ALA A 21 -26.99 -16.84 0.29
CA ALA A 21 -27.12 -18.29 0.39
C ALA A 21 -27.64 -18.98 -0.89
N CYS A 22 -28.27 -18.24 -1.81
CA CYS A 22 -28.86 -18.76 -3.06
C CYS A 22 -28.13 -18.22 -4.32
N ASN A 23 -27.00 -17.53 -4.16
CA ASN A 23 -26.21 -17.03 -5.29
C ASN A 23 -25.33 -18.14 -5.88
N LYS A 24 -25.62 -18.58 -7.11
CA LYS A 24 -24.88 -19.64 -7.82
C LYS A 24 -23.39 -19.34 -8.04
N ALA A 25 -22.98 -18.06 -8.07
CA ALA A 25 -21.56 -17.69 -8.18
C ALA A 25 -20.74 -18.02 -6.91
N ASP A 26 -21.39 -17.99 -5.74
CA ASP A 26 -20.76 -18.34 -4.46
C ASP A 26 -20.64 -19.86 -4.26
N GLU A 27 -21.47 -20.66 -4.95
CA GLU A 27 -21.40 -22.13 -4.90
C GLU A 27 -20.22 -22.66 -5.72
N LEU A 28 -19.90 -22.01 -6.85
CA LEU A 28 -18.80 -22.38 -7.75
C LEU A 28 -17.41 -21.92 -7.28
N THR A 29 -17.32 -21.09 -6.24
CA THR A 29 -16.04 -20.55 -5.71
C THR A 29 -15.63 -21.18 -4.37
N ARG A 30 -16.42 -22.11 -3.82
CA ARG A 30 -16.09 -22.80 -2.56
C ARG A 30 -15.17 -24.00 -2.80
N VAL A 31 -13.91 -23.88 -2.36
CA VAL A 31 -12.98 -25.01 -2.30
C VAL A 31 -13.42 -25.97 -1.18
N PRO A 32 -13.65 -27.28 -1.46
CA PRO A 32 -14.03 -28.23 -0.42
C PRO A 32 -12.95 -28.35 0.67
N ARG A 33 -13.32 -28.22 1.95
CA ARG A 33 -12.39 -28.28 3.10
C ARG A 33 -11.48 -29.52 3.13
N ARG A 34 -11.90 -30.63 2.54
CA ARG A 34 -11.09 -31.86 2.45
C ARG A 34 -9.84 -31.70 1.58
N TRP A 35 -9.80 -30.69 0.70
CA TRP A 35 -8.66 -30.37 -0.17
C TRP A 35 -7.66 -29.42 0.50
N LEU A 36 -7.96 -28.96 1.71
CA LEU A 36 -7.11 -28.08 2.54
C LEU A 36 -6.44 -28.82 3.71
N LYS A 37 -6.62 -30.15 3.83
CA LYS A 37 -5.88 -30.94 4.84
C LYS A 37 -4.46 -31.19 4.36
N PRO A 38 -3.41 -30.81 5.12
CA PRO A 38 -2.06 -31.31 4.88
C PRO A 38 -2.06 -32.84 5.08
N PRO A 39 -1.19 -33.60 4.40
CA PRO A 39 -1.04 -35.03 4.68
C PRO A 39 -0.64 -35.22 6.15
N ALA A 40 -1.18 -36.26 6.79
CA ALA A 40 -0.92 -36.56 8.19
C ALA A 40 0.58 -36.75 8.43
N ALA A 41 1.15 -35.92 9.31
CA ALA A 41 2.52 -36.08 9.76
C ALA A 41 2.59 -37.32 10.68
N GLY A 42 3.54 -38.23 10.40
CA GLY A 42 3.92 -39.31 11.31
C GLY A 42 4.44 -38.75 12.64
N PRO A 43 4.56 -39.61 13.68
CA PRO A 43 4.87 -39.14 15.04
C PRO A 43 6.26 -38.51 15.08
N ALA A 44 6.31 -37.19 15.17
CA ALA A 44 7.54 -36.46 15.42
C ALA A 44 7.82 -36.44 16.92
N LEU A 45 9.04 -36.86 17.27
CA LEU A 45 9.63 -36.89 18.60
C LEU A 45 9.29 -35.62 19.40
N VAL A 46 8.72 -35.80 20.60
CA VAL A 46 8.54 -34.73 21.58
C VAL A 46 9.88 -34.53 22.29
N CYS A 47 10.62 -33.49 21.91
CA CYS A 47 11.70 -32.96 22.72
C CYS A 47 11.28 -31.59 23.25
N ALA A 48 11.31 -31.45 24.57
CA ALA A 48 10.90 -30.26 25.30
C ALA A 48 11.67 -29.01 24.84
N ALA A 49 10.96 -27.98 24.37
CA ALA A 49 11.55 -26.72 23.91
C ALA A 49 10.89 -25.53 24.60
N THR A 50 11.39 -25.18 25.78
CA THR A 50 11.07 -23.88 26.42
C THR A 50 11.74 -22.72 25.68
N ALA A 51 12.78 -22.96 24.88
CA ALA A 51 13.46 -21.97 24.05
C ALA A 51 12.64 -21.53 22.82
N ASP A 52 11.83 -22.41 22.22
CA ASP A 52 11.12 -22.14 20.96
C ASP A 52 9.96 -21.15 21.14
N LEU A 53 9.27 -21.21 22.29
CA LEU A 53 8.21 -20.26 22.66
C LEU A 53 8.73 -18.82 22.82
N GLY A 54 9.95 -18.66 23.33
CA GLY A 54 10.58 -17.34 23.51
C GLY A 54 10.89 -16.66 22.17
N VAL A 55 11.44 -17.44 21.24
CA VAL A 55 11.77 -16.95 19.89
C VAL A 55 10.50 -16.64 19.11
N GLU A 56 9.48 -17.50 19.14
CA GLU A 56 8.20 -17.24 18.47
C GLU A 56 7.51 -15.98 19.00
N ARG A 57 7.51 -15.76 20.32
CA ARG A 57 6.97 -14.54 20.93
C ARG A 57 7.74 -13.31 20.50
N MET A 58 9.07 -13.34 20.52
CA MET A 58 9.89 -12.23 20.05
C MET A 58 9.62 -11.89 18.58
N ILE A 59 9.48 -12.91 17.72
CA ILE A 59 9.12 -12.71 16.30
C ILE A 59 7.74 -12.04 16.19
N ALA A 60 6.76 -12.47 17.01
CA ALA A 60 5.43 -11.88 17.03
C ALA A 60 5.50 -10.40 17.47
N ASP A 61 6.21 -10.10 18.54
CA ASP A 61 6.37 -8.74 19.05
C ASP A 61 7.00 -7.82 18.00
N VAL A 62 8.07 -8.28 17.32
CA VAL A 62 8.69 -7.55 16.20
C VAL A 62 7.70 -7.38 15.03
N HIS A 63 6.96 -8.43 14.66
CA HIS A 63 5.98 -8.37 13.58
C HIS A 63 4.88 -7.33 13.86
N HIS A 64 4.33 -7.32 15.07
CA HIS A 64 3.30 -6.37 15.50
C HIS A 64 3.85 -4.95 15.60
N ALA A 65 5.00 -4.77 16.25
CA ALA A 65 5.63 -3.46 16.42
C ALA A 65 5.95 -2.79 15.08
N MET A 66 6.42 -3.58 14.11
CA MET A 66 6.85 -3.09 12.79
C MET A 66 5.70 -2.97 11.77
N GLY A 67 4.44 -3.04 12.20
CA GLY A 67 3.29 -2.80 11.31
C GLY A 67 2.90 -3.98 10.43
N HIS A 68 3.05 -5.20 10.95
CA HIS A 68 2.70 -6.44 10.26
C HIS A 68 3.40 -6.64 8.90
N PRO A 69 4.75 -6.50 8.83
CA PRO A 69 5.46 -6.66 7.58
C PRO A 69 5.43 -8.12 7.09
N GLY A 70 5.62 -8.30 5.79
CA GLY A 70 5.73 -9.64 5.21
C GLY A 70 6.95 -10.41 5.73
N ILE A 71 7.01 -11.71 5.40
CA ILE A 71 8.01 -12.66 5.91
C ILE A 71 9.45 -12.14 5.82
N ARG A 72 9.87 -11.56 4.67
CA ARG A 72 11.26 -11.12 4.48
C ARG A 72 11.65 -9.95 5.39
N ARG A 73 10.75 -8.96 5.55
CA ARG A 73 11.01 -7.76 6.35
C ARG A 73 10.86 -8.07 7.85
N THR A 74 9.92 -8.93 8.25
CA THR A 74 9.87 -9.46 9.62
C THR A 74 11.15 -10.25 9.97
N LEU A 75 11.62 -11.12 9.07
CA LEU A 75 12.89 -11.85 9.26
C LEU A 75 14.09 -10.92 9.42
N TYR A 76 14.16 -9.86 8.62
CA TYR A 76 15.21 -8.85 8.71
C TYR A 76 15.25 -8.22 10.11
N PHE A 77 14.12 -7.79 10.66
CA PHE A 77 14.06 -7.19 11.99
C PHE A 77 14.32 -8.20 13.10
N ALA A 78 13.71 -9.38 13.03
CA ALA A 78 13.89 -10.43 14.04
C ALA A 78 15.37 -10.83 14.17
N ARG A 79 16.11 -10.87 13.06
CA ARG A 79 17.55 -11.19 13.05
C ARG A 79 18.46 -10.14 13.68
N ARG A 80 17.97 -8.91 13.89
CA ARG A 80 18.70 -7.89 14.64
C ARG A 80 18.65 -8.15 16.15
N THR A 81 17.61 -8.85 16.60
CA THR A 81 17.46 -9.29 17.99
C THR A 81 18.09 -10.67 18.21
N ASP A 82 17.80 -11.61 17.31
CA ASP A 82 18.36 -12.96 17.34
C ASP A 82 18.76 -13.42 15.92
N PRO A 83 20.06 -13.45 15.60
CA PRO A 83 20.57 -13.85 14.29
C PRO A 83 20.19 -15.28 13.85
N THR A 84 19.82 -16.16 14.80
CA THR A 84 19.51 -17.57 14.53
C THR A 84 18.11 -17.78 13.95
N VAL A 85 17.25 -16.75 13.99
CA VAL A 85 15.88 -16.83 13.50
C VAL A 85 15.83 -17.30 12.04
N SER A 86 15.04 -18.35 11.82
CA SER A 86 14.82 -18.94 10.51
C SER A 86 13.61 -18.35 9.79
N LYS A 87 13.63 -18.39 8.46
CA LYS A 87 12.46 -18.03 7.63
C LYS A 87 11.23 -18.91 7.93
N ARG A 88 11.44 -20.15 8.40
CA ARG A 88 10.36 -21.09 8.74
C ARG A 88 9.61 -20.63 9.98
N GLN A 89 10.32 -20.28 11.06
CA GLN A 89 9.71 -19.74 12.29
C GLN A 89 8.90 -18.46 12.00
N VAL A 90 9.46 -17.53 11.24
CA VAL A 90 8.74 -16.31 10.85
C VAL A 90 7.47 -16.60 10.05
N ARG A 91 7.50 -17.57 9.13
CA ARG A 91 6.28 -17.99 8.40
C ARG A 91 5.21 -18.55 9.33
N GLN A 92 5.61 -19.37 10.30
CA GLN A 92 4.71 -19.99 11.25
C GLN A 92 4.00 -18.93 12.11
N VAL A 93 4.75 -17.99 12.68
CA VAL A 93 4.20 -16.87 13.46
C VAL A 93 3.26 -16.00 12.62
N ILE A 94 3.65 -15.61 11.41
CA ILE A 94 2.80 -14.76 10.54
C ILE A 94 1.54 -15.52 10.10
N SER A 95 1.62 -16.83 9.86
CA SER A 95 0.48 -17.63 9.38
C SER A 95 -0.68 -17.70 10.37
N VAL A 96 -0.43 -17.44 11.67
CA VAL A 96 -1.46 -17.43 12.71
C VAL A 96 -1.92 -16.01 13.10
N CYS A 97 -1.32 -14.97 12.53
CA CYS A 97 -1.63 -13.58 12.85
C CYS A 97 -3.00 -13.15 12.28
N GLU A 98 -4.00 -12.97 13.14
CA GLU A 98 -5.38 -12.63 12.75
C GLU A 98 -5.53 -11.33 11.93
N PRO A 99 -4.85 -10.21 12.24
CA PRO A 99 -4.86 -9.02 11.37
C PRO A 99 -4.31 -9.27 9.96
N CYS A 100 -3.37 -10.21 9.81
CA CYS A 100 -2.78 -10.54 8.52
C CYS A 100 -3.69 -11.47 7.71
N LYS A 101 -4.41 -12.39 8.38
CA LYS A 101 -5.38 -13.30 7.75
C LYS A 101 -6.66 -12.59 7.31
N SER A 102 -7.12 -11.61 8.09
CA SER A 102 -8.37 -10.88 7.82
C SER A 102 -8.26 -9.89 6.66
N LEU A 103 -7.03 -9.55 6.25
CA LEU A 103 -6.75 -8.57 5.20
C LEU A 103 -5.84 -9.19 4.14
N ASP A 104 -6.46 -9.81 3.14
CA ASP A 104 -5.76 -10.26 1.94
C ASP A 104 -5.43 -9.07 1.03
N PRO A 105 -4.14 -8.78 0.77
CA PRO A 105 -3.81 -7.85 -0.30
C PRO A 105 -4.25 -8.49 -1.62
N ALA A 106 -5.17 -7.82 -2.34
CA ALA A 106 -5.63 -8.30 -3.63
C ALA A 106 -4.43 -8.63 -4.56
N PRO A 107 -4.43 -9.81 -5.23
CA PRO A 107 -3.36 -10.20 -6.14
C PRO A 107 -3.41 -9.32 -7.40
N GLY A 108 -2.68 -8.19 -7.37
CA GLY A 108 -2.52 -7.33 -8.53
C GLY A 108 -1.41 -7.85 -9.45
N LYS A 109 -1.76 -8.40 -10.62
CA LYS A 109 -0.81 -8.52 -11.74
C LYS A 109 -0.59 -7.12 -12.31
N TRP A 110 0.58 -6.55 -12.07
CA TRP A 110 0.93 -5.23 -12.57
C TRP A 110 1.64 -5.32 -13.91
N LYS A 111 1.20 -4.52 -14.89
CA LYS A 111 2.00 -4.29 -16.10
C LYS A 111 3.24 -3.48 -15.71
N ARG A 112 4.42 -3.99 -16.02
CA ARG A 112 5.70 -3.28 -15.81
C ARG A 112 5.75 -2.09 -16.76
N GLY A 113 5.63 -0.88 -16.24
CA GLY A 113 6.18 0.33 -16.87
C GLY A 113 7.31 0.86 -16.00
N SER A 114 8.29 1.52 -16.62
CA SER A 114 9.43 2.10 -15.89
C SER A 114 9.26 3.61 -15.77
N LEU A 115 8.84 4.05 -14.58
CA LEU A 115 9.01 5.43 -14.13
C LEU A 115 10.25 5.60 -13.25
N GLU A 116 10.96 4.49 -13.04
CA GLU A 116 12.10 4.42 -12.16
C GLU A 116 13.21 5.32 -12.70
N VAL A 117 13.83 6.04 -11.78
CA VAL A 117 15.03 6.83 -12.03
C VAL A 117 16.18 6.24 -11.22
N ALA A 118 17.41 6.46 -11.64
CA ALA A 118 18.59 5.91 -10.97
C ALA A 118 18.87 6.64 -9.65
N GLU A 119 18.68 7.96 -9.64
CA GLU A 119 19.03 8.81 -8.52
C GLU A 119 17.86 8.97 -7.54
N VAL A 120 18.20 9.04 -6.26
CA VAL A 120 17.24 9.30 -5.17
C VAL A 120 16.75 10.73 -5.29
N TRP A 121 15.43 10.93 -5.14
CA TRP A 121 14.81 12.25 -5.15
C TRP A 121 14.92 13.02 -6.48
N GLN A 122 15.37 12.37 -7.57
CA GLN A 122 15.41 12.98 -8.90
C GLN A 122 14.00 13.17 -9.48
N ARG A 123 13.16 12.13 -9.36
CA ARG A 123 11.75 12.18 -9.77
C ARG A 123 10.88 11.77 -8.60
N VAL A 124 9.91 12.61 -8.26
CA VAL A 124 8.95 12.34 -7.20
C VAL A 124 7.55 12.23 -7.78
N GLY A 125 6.92 11.07 -7.60
CA GLY A 125 5.52 10.85 -7.92
C GLY A 125 4.63 11.57 -6.91
N MET A 126 3.78 12.47 -7.40
CA MET A 126 2.79 13.19 -6.62
C MET A 126 1.39 12.70 -6.96
N ASP A 127 0.55 12.51 -5.93
CA ASP A 127 -0.83 12.06 -6.07
C ASP A 127 -1.65 12.44 -4.81
N VAL A 128 -2.97 12.53 -4.92
CA VAL A 128 -3.90 12.67 -3.77
C VAL A 128 -4.65 11.38 -3.54
N THR A 129 -4.52 10.82 -2.34
CA THR A 129 -5.22 9.58 -1.96
C THR A 129 -6.07 9.77 -0.72
N HIS A 130 -7.07 8.90 -0.56
CA HIS A 130 -7.97 8.94 0.59
C HIS A 130 -7.73 7.76 1.52
N VAL A 131 -7.68 8.05 2.82
CA VAL A 131 -7.64 7.05 3.89
C VAL A 131 -8.70 7.41 4.92
N ARG A 132 -9.65 6.49 5.18
CA ARG A 132 -10.75 6.71 6.13
C ARG A 132 -11.51 8.04 5.86
N GLY A 133 -11.79 8.33 4.59
CA GLY A 133 -12.48 9.54 4.15
C GLY A 133 -11.67 10.84 4.22
N ARG A 134 -10.38 10.79 4.60
CA ARG A 134 -9.52 11.98 4.71
C ARG A 134 -8.53 12.04 3.55
N PRO A 135 -8.34 13.21 2.92
CA PRO A 135 -7.44 13.37 1.80
C PRO A 135 -5.99 13.60 2.25
N TYR A 136 -5.05 12.98 1.52
CA TYR A 136 -3.62 13.08 1.74
C TYR A 136 -2.90 13.36 0.43
N LEU A 137 -2.07 14.41 0.41
CA LEU A 137 -1.06 14.61 -0.61
C LEU A 137 0.07 13.62 -0.37
N THR A 138 0.41 12.85 -1.41
CA THR A 138 1.47 11.84 -1.35
C THR A 138 2.60 12.23 -2.28
N LEU A 139 3.83 12.10 -1.80
CA LEU A 139 5.07 12.32 -2.54
C LEU A 139 5.92 11.07 -2.38
N ILE A 140 6.25 10.42 -3.48
CA ILE A 140 6.89 9.10 -3.47
C ILE A 140 8.09 9.14 -4.41
N ASP A 141 9.27 8.83 -3.87
CA ASP A 141 10.49 8.77 -4.67
C ASP A 141 10.39 7.66 -5.74
N CYS A 142 10.53 8.08 -6.99
CA CYS A 142 10.63 7.17 -8.14
C CYS A 142 12.06 6.62 -8.30
N GLY A 143 13.01 7.08 -7.48
CA GLY A 143 14.34 6.50 -7.31
C GLY A 143 14.36 5.23 -6.45
N PRO A 144 15.55 4.65 -6.23
CA PRO A 144 15.72 3.38 -5.52
C PRO A 144 15.29 3.44 -4.04
N SER A 145 15.22 4.63 -3.42
CA SER A 145 14.85 4.75 -2.00
C SER A 145 13.38 4.36 -1.75
N ARG A 146 12.49 4.61 -2.72
CA ARG A 146 11.03 4.48 -2.59
C ARG A 146 10.44 5.24 -1.40
N PHE A 147 11.18 6.21 -0.87
CA PHE A 147 10.80 7.01 0.29
C PHE A 147 9.48 7.74 0.03
N ALA A 148 8.60 7.75 1.03
CA ALA A 148 7.27 8.32 0.91
C ALA A 148 6.99 9.38 1.99
N VAL A 149 6.38 10.49 1.56
CA VAL A 149 5.83 11.53 2.42
C VAL A 149 4.34 11.62 2.17
N TRP A 150 3.56 11.64 3.25
CA TRP A 150 2.11 11.83 3.19
C TRP A 150 1.73 13.02 4.06
N ARG A 151 1.13 14.04 3.45
CA ARG A 151 0.66 15.25 4.14
C ARG A 151 -0.85 15.28 4.09
N ARG A 152 -1.48 15.37 5.25
CA ARG A 152 -2.93 15.48 5.34
C ARG A 152 -3.38 16.83 4.78
N LEU A 153 -4.33 16.80 3.85
CA LEU A 153 -4.93 18.01 3.31
C LEU A 153 -6.16 18.40 4.14
N ARG A 154 -6.34 19.70 4.40
CA ARG A 154 -7.58 20.23 5.00
C ARG A 154 -8.67 20.36 3.94
N VAL A 155 -8.27 20.82 2.76
CA VAL A 155 -9.11 21.01 1.57
C VAL A 155 -8.28 20.62 0.35
N GLN A 156 -8.90 19.97 -0.64
CA GLN A 156 -8.26 19.66 -1.92
C GLN A 156 -8.31 20.88 -2.84
N CYS A 157 -7.43 21.85 -2.59
CA CYS A 157 -7.26 23.01 -3.46
C CYS A 157 -5.77 23.26 -3.72
N SER A 158 -5.46 23.93 -4.83
CA SER A 158 -4.10 24.20 -5.28
C SER A 158 -3.26 24.94 -4.22
N ALA A 159 -3.86 25.91 -3.50
CA ALA A 159 -3.16 26.65 -2.44
C ALA A 159 -2.68 25.73 -1.30
N ASN A 160 -3.53 24.82 -0.82
CA ASN A 160 -3.18 23.88 0.25
C ASN A 160 -2.13 22.86 -0.21
N VAL A 161 -2.28 22.35 -1.43
CA VAL A 161 -1.28 21.47 -2.05
C VAL A 161 0.08 22.16 -2.12
N THR A 162 0.13 23.39 -2.65
CA THR A 162 1.38 24.15 -2.75
C THR A 162 2.00 24.44 -1.39
N GLU A 163 1.21 24.81 -0.38
CA GLU A 163 1.71 25.01 1.00
C GLU A 163 2.36 23.73 1.55
N GLN A 164 1.72 22.57 1.38
CA GLN A 164 2.29 21.30 1.82
C GLN A 164 3.54 20.90 1.02
N LEU A 165 3.57 21.16 -0.29
CA LEU A 165 4.75 20.92 -1.12
C LEU A 165 5.93 21.78 -0.70
N GLU A 166 5.68 23.06 -0.45
CA GLU A 166 6.69 24.02 -0.02
C GLU A 166 7.32 23.60 1.31
N ALA A 167 6.51 23.17 2.28
CA ALA A 167 7.01 22.62 3.54
C ALA A 167 7.92 21.40 3.30
N VAL A 168 7.55 20.49 2.41
CA VAL A 168 8.39 19.32 2.09
C VAL A 168 9.68 19.73 1.38
N PHE A 169 9.64 20.72 0.50
CA PHE A 169 10.83 21.19 -0.22
C PHE A 169 11.80 21.92 0.72
N TYR A 170 11.32 22.63 1.73
CA TYR A 170 12.19 23.16 2.78
C TYR A 170 12.85 22.06 3.62
N GLU A 171 12.15 20.95 3.89
CA GLU A 171 12.69 19.84 4.67
C GLU A 171 13.70 18.98 3.89
N ARG A 172 13.51 18.81 2.57
CA ARG A 172 14.21 17.78 1.78
C ARG A 172 14.92 18.29 0.53
N GLY A 173 14.72 19.56 0.20
CA GLY A 173 15.04 20.10 -1.10
C GLY A 173 13.99 19.74 -2.16
N ALA A 174 13.99 20.55 -3.22
CA ALA A 174 13.17 20.30 -4.40
C ALA A 174 13.74 19.12 -5.22
N PRO A 175 12.90 18.22 -5.75
CA PRO A 175 13.33 17.23 -6.73
C PRO A 175 13.57 17.90 -8.09
N GLU A 176 14.26 17.23 -9.01
CA GLU A 176 14.38 17.76 -10.38
C GLU A 176 13.04 17.72 -11.13
N GLU A 177 12.21 16.71 -10.84
CA GLU A 177 10.99 16.43 -11.58
C GLU A 177 9.85 15.94 -10.68
N LEU A 178 8.68 16.57 -10.79
CA LEU A 178 7.42 16.07 -10.24
C LEU A 178 6.64 15.33 -11.30
N LEU A 179 6.20 14.12 -10.97
CA LEU A 179 5.31 13.31 -11.80
C LEU A 179 3.91 13.28 -11.19
N THR A 180 2.96 13.96 -11.83
CA THR A 180 1.58 14.13 -11.34
C THR A 180 0.55 13.66 -12.37
N ASP A 181 -0.67 13.39 -11.95
CA ASP A 181 -1.77 13.17 -12.88
C ASP A 181 -2.30 14.52 -13.43
N ASN A 182 -3.29 14.48 -14.33
CA ASN A 182 -3.85 15.68 -14.94
C ASN A 182 -4.88 16.39 -14.06
N ASP A 183 -4.87 16.19 -12.74
CA ASP A 183 -5.84 16.83 -11.85
C ASP A 183 -5.70 18.37 -11.90
N THR A 184 -6.86 19.03 -11.91
CA THR A 184 -6.99 20.49 -11.82
C THR A 184 -6.25 21.09 -10.64
N ALA A 185 -6.11 20.36 -9.51
CA ALA A 185 -5.36 20.80 -8.35
C ALA A 185 -3.89 21.12 -8.68
N PHE A 186 -3.32 20.46 -9.69
CA PHE A 186 -1.92 20.57 -10.10
C PHE A 186 -1.71 21.45 -11.33
N ARG A 187 -2.76 22.14 -11.81
CA ARG A 187 -2.70 23.04 -12.99
C ARG A 187 -3.00 24.50 -12.67
N GLY A 188 -3.22 24.83 -11.39
CA GLY A 188 -3.48 26.20 -10.96
C GLY A 188 -2.26 27.11 -11.08
N ARG A 189 -2.50 28.41 -11.32
CA ARG A 189 -1.45 29.44 -11.42
C ARG A 189 -0.47 29.42 -10.24
N ILE A 190 -0.99 29.24 -9.01
CA ILE A 190 -0.19 29.16 -7.78
C ILE A 190 0.82 28.00 -7.84
N PHE A 191 0.40 26.84 -8.35
CA PHE A 191 1.29 25.69 -8.49
C PHE A 191 2.34 25.92 -9.57
N THR A 192 1.95 26.51 -10.71
CA THR A 192 2.89 26.86 -11.80
C THR A 192 3.96 27.85 -11.35
N GLU A 193 3.57 28.90 -10.62
CA GLU A 193 4.51 29.87 -10.04
C GLU A 193 5.46 29.21 -9.03
N PHE A 194 4.95 28.30 -8.20
CA PHE A 194 5.73 27.54 -7.23
C PHE A 194 6.80 26.66 -7.89
N VAL A 195 6.42 25.84 -8.88
CA VAL A 195 7.40 24.95 -9.54
C VAL A 195 8.45 25.73 -10.32
N ALA A 196 8.07 26.88 -10.91
CA ALA A 196 9.02 27.78 -11.56
C ALA A 196 10.01 28.40 -10.56
N ARG A 197 9.52 28.85 -9.40
CA ARG A 197 10.36 29.41 -8.32
C ARG A 197 11.41 28.40 -7.82
N TRP A 198 11.03 27.13 -7.73
CA TRP A 198 11.92 26.05 -7.27
C TRP A 198 12.73 25.39 -8.39
N GLY A 199 12.54 25.80 -9.65
CA GLY A 199 13.26 25.21 -10.80
C GLY A 199 12.87 23.75 -11.10
N VAL A 200 11.65 23.34 -10.73
CA VAL A 200 11.17 21.96 -10.81
C VAL A 200 10.45 21.70 -12.13
N ARG A 201 10.80 20.63 -12.84
CA ARG A 201 10.06 20.20 -14.04
C ARG A 201 8.80 19.45 -13.63
N VAL A 202 7.69 19.69 -14.31
CA VAL A 202 6.43 18.93 -14.08
C VAL A 202 6.17 18.04 -15.28
N ARG A 203 6.03 16.74 -15.01
CA ARG A 203 5.51 15.76 -15.98
C ARG A 203 4.13 15.31 -15.59
N TYR A 204 3.22 15.37 -16.55
CA TYR A 204 1.87 14.87 -16.40
C TYR A 204 1.77 13.45 -16.94
N ARG A 205 1.10 12.57 -16.20
CA ARG A 205 0.79 11.22 -16.65
C ARG A 205 -0.33 11.26 -17.70
N CYS A 206 -0.26 10.38 -18.71
CA CYS A 206 -1.37 10.19 -19.62
C CYS A 206 -2.61 9.71 -18.85
N ALA A 207 -3.76 10.32 -19.13
CA ALA A 207 -5.04 9.78 -18.70
C ALA A 207 -5.18 8.35 -19.28
N TYR A 208 -5.63 7.40 -18.45
CA TYR A 208 -5.91 6.02 -18.86
C TYR A 208 -4.71 5.13 -19.26
N ALA A 209 -3.48 5.47 -18.87
CA ALA A 209 -2.31 4.61 -19.07
C ALA A 209 -1.93 3.81 -17.78
N PRO A 210 -2.30 2.52 -17.66
CA PRO A 210 -2.06 1.71 -16.46
C PRO A 210 -0.57 1.41 -16.16
N SER A 211 0.36 1.73 -17.06
CA SER A 211 1.79 1.45 -16.91
C SER A 211 2.55 2.49 -16.06
N GLY A 212 1.93 3.62 -15.71
CA GLY A 212 2.58 4.76 -15.06
C GLY A 212 2.23 5.00 -13.58
N ASN A 213 1.58 4.05 -12.89
CA ASN A 213 1.15 4.29 -11.49
C ASN A 213 1.65 3.24 -10.49
N GLY A 214 2.40 2.23 -10.95
CA GLY A 214 2.73 1.08 -10.12
C GLY A 214 3.59 1.38 -8.88
N ILE A 215 4.40 2.45 -8.89
CA ILE A 215 5.17 2.87 -7.69
C ILE A 215 4.22 3.48 -6.66
N ALA A 216 3.42 4.46 -7.06
CA ALA A 216 2.49 5.15 -6.17
C ALA A 216 1.42 4.20 -5.63
N GLU A 217 0.79 3.40 -6.50
CA GLU A 217 -0.22 2.41 -6.10
C GLU A 217 0.33 1.37 -5.12
N ARG A 218 1.58 0.93 -5.31
CA ARG A 218 2.22 -0.02 -4.39
C ARG A 218 2.48 0.61 -3.03
N CYS A 219 2.98 1.84 -3.00
CA CYS A 219 3.20 2.59 -1.76
C CYS A 219 1.87 2.83 -1.04
N HIS A 220 0.85 3.35 -1.75
CA HIS A 220 -0.49 3.57 -1.22
C HIS A 220 -1.09 2.33 -0.61
N ARG A 221 -1.02 1.19 -1.31
CA ARG A 221 -1.47 -0.08 -0.78
C ARG A 221 -0.72 -0.46 0.49
N SER A 222 0.60 -0.36 0.48
CA SER A 222 1.43 -0.78 1.62
C SER A 222 1.12 0.04 2.87
N VAL A 223 1.07 1.37 2.74
CA VAL A 223 0.74 2.28 3.86
C VAL A 223 -0.68 2.01 4.37
N LYS A 224 -1.68 1.88 3.49
CA LYS A 224 -3.07 1.60 3.90
C LYS A 224 -3.21 0.24 4.60
N VAL A 225 -2.49 -0.77 4.15
CA VAL A 225 -2.47 -2.10 4.79
C VAL A 225 -1.82 -2.04 6.17
N ILE A 226 -0.70 -1.32 6.33
CA ILE A 226 -0.07 -1.13 7.64
C ILE A 226 -1.03 -0.43 8.60
N ALA A 227 -1.63 0.69 8.17
CA ALA A 227 -2.59 1.45 8.96
C ALA A 227 -3.79 0.59 9.40
N ALA A 228 -4.28 -0.28 8.51
CA ALA A 228 -5.40 -1.18 8.81
C ALA A 228 -5.00 -2.31 9.77
N ARG A 229 -3.87 -3.00 9.50
CA ARG A 229 -3.42 -4.16 10.30
C ARG A 229 -2.97 -3.77 11.70
N LYS A 230 -2.21 -2.68 11.82
CA LYS A 230 -1.76 -2.15 13.11
C LYS A 230 -2.82 -1.31 13.81
N ASN A 231 -3.88 -0.92 13.09
CA ASN A 231 -4.89 0.04 13.53
C ASN A 231 -4.28 1.37 14.02
N CYS A 232 -3.33 1.92 13.26
CA CYS A 232 -2.61 3.14 13.61
C CYS A 232 -3.00 4.35 12.73
N SER A 233 -2.38 5.49 12.98
CA SER A 233 -2.51 6.68 12.14
C SER A 233 -1.78 6.51 10.81
N VAL A 234 -2.08 7.38 9.83
CA VAL A 234 -1.37 7.35 8.54
C VAL A 234 0.09 7.76 8.71
N GLU A 235 0.34 8.73 9.60
CA GLU A 235 1.67 9.21 9.93
C GLU A 235 2.55 8.08 10.49
N GLU A 236 2.01 7.28 11.41
CA GLU A 236 2.71 6.11 11.94
C GLU A 236 2.90 5.03 10.87
N ALA A 237 1.88 4.77 10.05
CA ALA A 237 1.99 3.79 8.98
C ALA A 237 3.06 4.16 7.93
N VAL A 238 3.21 5.45 7.61
CA VAL A 238 4.24 5.96 6.72
C VAL A 238 5.62 5.85 7.36
N TYR A 239 5.74 6.13 8.66
CA TYR A 239 6.98 5.92 9.40
C TYR A 239 7.44 4.45 9.33
N LEU A 240 6.53 3.49 9.48
CA LEU A 240 6.83 2.05 9.41
C LEU A 240 7.13 1.55 7.98
N TYR A 241 6.55 2.22 6.97
CA TYR A 241 6.79 1.92 5.57
C TYR A 241 8.20 2.31 5.12
N ASN A 242 8.65 3.50 5.52
CA ASN A 242 10.00 4.01 5.22
C ASN A 242 11.09 3.14 5.88
#